data_AF-A0A959B464-F1
#
_entry.id   AF-A0A959B464-F1
#
_cell.length_a   1.000
_cell.length_b   1.000
_cell.length_c   1.000
_cell.angle_alpha   90.00
_cell.angle_beta   90.00
_cell.angle_gamma   90.00
#
_symmetry.space_group_name_H-M   'P 1'
#
loop_
_entity.id
_entity.type
_entity.pdbx_description
1 polymer ?
#
loop_
_entity_poly.entity_id
_entity_poly.type
_entity_poly.pdbx_seq_one_letter_code
_entity_poly.pdbx_strand_id
1 'polypeptide(L)'
;MARSWTFILLTFGFSWALILGFYLAGGEWGTLASTFVALGMMFIPALVAIYLQKVKDKQPLRDIGLRWSFNRWWWVAWLALVFRQFDIFLLNNSLIR
;
A
#
# COMPACT_ATOMS: atom_id res chain seq x y z
N MET A 1 -2.81 22.79 1.82
CA MET A 1 -3.29 22.11 0.60
C MET A 1 -2.17 21.69 -0.36
N ALA A 2 -1.17 22.53 -0.66
CA ALA A 2 -0.08 22.18 -1.60
C ALA A 2 0.73 20.91 -1.24
N ARG A 3 0.92 20.63 0.05
CA ARG A 3 1.64 19.43 0.55
C ARG A 3 0.93 18.12 0.19
N SER A 4 -0.40 18.08 0.35
CA SER A 4 -1.22 16.91 0.02
C SER A 4 -1.17 16.60 -1.47
N TRP A 5 -1.25 17.63 -2.32
CA TRP A 5 -1.11 17.46 -3.76
C TRP A 5 0.28 16.97 -4.16
N THR A 6 1.34 17.50 -3.55
CA THR A 6 2.71 17.03 -3.81
C THR A 6 2.86 15.55 -3.45
N PHE A 7 2.31 15.13 -2.32
CA PHE A 7 2.30 13.73 -1.89
C PHE A 7 1.57 12.83 -2.88
N ILE A 8 0.36 13.23 -3.30
CA ILE A 8 -0.46 12.46 -4.24
C ILE A 8 0.27 12.32 -5.59
N LEU A 9 0.78 13.43 -6.14
CA LEU A 9 1.45 13.43 -7.44
C LEU A 9 2.72 12.58 -7.44
N LEU A 10 3.53 12.67 -6.38
CA LEU A 10 4.74 11.83 -6.27
C LEU A 10 4.38 10.36 -6.09
N THR A 11 3.44 10.04 -5.20
CA THR A 11 3.03 8.66 -4.94
C THR A 11 2.45 8.02 -6.20
N PHE A 12 1.57 8.74 -6.89
CA PHE A 12 0.99 8.30 -8.15
C PHE A 12 2.06 8.17 -9.23
N GLY A 13 2.91 9.19 -9.41
CA GLY A 13 3.99 9.19 -10.39
C GLY A 13 4.94 8.00 -10.22
N PHE A 14 5.44 7.74 -9.01
CA PHE A 14 6.31 6.60 -8.74
C PHE A 14 5.60 5.25 -8.92
N SER A 15 4.34 5.16 -8.50
CA SER A 15 3.53 3.95 -8.66
C SER A 15 3.37 3.59 -10.14
N TRP A 16 2.97 4.56 -10.96
CA TRP A 16 2.80 4.35 -12.39
C TRP A 16 4.13 4.16 -13.11
N ALA A 17 5.20 4.83 -12.71
CA ALA A 17 6.52 4.60 -13.27
C ALA A 17 6.99 3.15 -13.04
N LEU A 18 6.72 2.58 -11.85
CA LEU A 18 7.06 1.20 -11.55
C LEU A 18 6.25 0.20 -12.39
N ILE A 19 4.94 0.42 -12.52
CA ILE A 19 4.07 -0.41 -13.38
C ILE A 19 4.51 -0.32 -14.84
N LEU A 20 4.72 0.89 -15.35
CA LEU A 20 5.16 1.10 -16.73
C LEU A 20 6.50 0.44 -16.98
N GLY A 21 7.47 0.58 -16.06
CA GLY A 21 8.75 -0.09 -16.16
C GLY A 21 8.62 -1.62 -16.19
N PHE A 22 7.76 -2.18 -15.34
CA PHE A 22 7.49 -3.61 -15.33
C PHE A 22 6.84 -4.08 -16.64
N TYR A 23 5.86 -3.35 -17.15
CA TYR A 23 5.18 -3.69 -18.40
C TYR A 23 6.12 -3.58 -19.61
N LEU A 24 6.92 -2.52 -19.69
CA LEU A 24 7.90 -2.31 -20.76
C LEU A 24 9.02 -3.37 -20.73
N ALA A 25 9.33 -3.93 -19.57
CA ALA A 25 10.24 -5.07 -19.44
C ALA A 25 9.60 -6.42 -19.84
N GLY A 26 8.36 -6.43 -20.32
CA GLY A 26 7.62 -7.65 -20.66
C GLY A 26 7.03 -8.38 -19.46
N GLY A 27 6.85 -7.68 -18.33
CA GLY A 27 6.35 -8.27 -17.10
C GLY A 27 4.89 -8.74 -17.21
N GLU A 28 4.64 -9.98 -16.79
CA GLU A 28 3.31 -10.57 -16.74
C GLU A 28 2.74 -10.55 -15.32
N TRP A 29 1.46 -10.18 -15.19
CA TRP A 29 0.72 -10.25 -13.94
C TRP A 29 0.38 -11.69 -13.56
N GLY A 30 0.46 -12.03 -12.27
CA GLY A 30 0.27 -13.39 -11.76
C GLY A 30 1.57 -14.18 -11.63
N THR A 31 2.70 -13.58 -12.00
CA THR A 31 4.04 -14.16 -11.79
C THR A 31 4.63 -13.72 -10.45
N LEU A 32 5.64 -14.46 -9.96
CA LEU A 32 6.41 -14.09 -8.77
C LEU A 32 7.01 -12.66 -8.89
N ALA A 33 7.44 -12.27 -10.09
CA ALA A 33 7.96 -10.93 -10.36
C ALA A 33 6.90 -9.85 -10.13
N SER A 34 5.66 -10.08 -10.57
CA SER A 34 4.55 -9.15 -10.34
C SER A 34 4.21 -8.99 -8.84
N THR A 35 4.42 -10.03 -8.03
CA THR A 35 4.29 -9.96 -6.57
C THR A 35 5.33 -9.02 -5.95
N PHE A 36 6.58 -9.08 -6.40
CA PHE A 36 7.61 -8.14 -5.93
C PHE A 36 7.34 -6.70 -6.35
N VAL A 37 6.81 -6.49 -7.56
CA VAL A 37 6.38 -5.16 -8.01
C VAL A 37 5.23 -4.65 -7.15
N ALA A 38 4.20 -5.46 -6.90
CA ALA A 38 3.08 -5.10 -6.05
C ALA A 38 3.52 -4.79 -4.61
N LEU A 39 4.43 -5.59 -4.04
CA LEU A 39 5.06 -5.30 -2.75
C LEU A 39 5.78 -3.96 -2.77
N GLY A 40 6.59 -3.69 -3.81
CA GLY A 40 7.25 -2.41 -4.01
C GLY A 40 6.26 -1.24 -4.02
N MET A 41 5.15 -1.38 -4.76
CA MET A 41 4.10 -0.36 -4.81
C MET A 41 3.49 -0.04 -3.45
N MET A 42 3.32 -1.04 -2.57
CA MET A 42 2.81 -0.83 -1.21
C MET A 42 3.73 0.05 -0.36
N PHE A 43 5.04 0.04 -0.63
CA PHE A 43 6.00 0.88 0.09
C PHE A 43 6.13 2.31 -0.46
N ILE A 44 5.72 2.56 -1.71
CA ILE A 44 5.85 3.88 -2.36
C ILE A 44 5.20 5.00 -1.52
N PRO A 45 3.96 4.90 -1.03
CA PRO A 45 3.35 5.96 -0.22
C PRO A 45 4.14 6.24 1.06
N ALA A 46 4.67 5.20 1.71
CA ALA A 46 5.48 5.35 2.92
C ALA A 46 6.81 6.04 2.62
N LEU A 47 7.49 5.64 1.54
CA LEU A 47 8.75 6.23 1.10
C LEU A 47 8.58 7.70 0.71
N VAL A 48 7.51 8.04 -0.02
CA VAL A 48 7.20 9.42 -0.41
C VAL A 48 6.87 10.27 0.82
N ALA A 49 6.12 9.74 1.80
CA ALA A 49 5.85 10.44 3.05
C ALA A 49 7.15 10.71 3.84
N ILE A 50 8.02 9.71 3.98
CA ILE A 50 9.32 9.84 4.64
C ILE A 50 10.20 10.86 3.90
N TYR A 51 10.24 10.81 2.57
CA TYR A 51 11.02 11.73 1.75
C TYR A 51 10.55 13.18 1.93
N LEU A 52 9.24 13.44 1.81
CA LEU A 52 8.70 14.79 2.00
C LEU A 52 8.94 15.30 3.41
N GLN A 53 8.72 14.47 4.44
CA GLN A 53 8.90 14.89 5.84
C GLN A 53 10.38 15.14 6.17
N LYS A 54 11.26 14.17 5.88
CA LYS A 54 12.65 14.18 6.36
C LYS A 54 13.60 14.94 5.44
N VAL A 55 13.40 14.86 4.13
CA VAL A 55 14.32 15.43 3.15
C VAL A 55 13.88 16.83 2.74
N LYS A 56 12.61 16.98 2.34
CA LYS A 56 12.07 18.27 1.87
C LYS A 56 11.81 19.23 3.04
N ASP A 57 11.02 18.78 4.01
CA ASP A 57 10.58 19.63 5.12
C ASP A 57 11.59 19.65 6.28
N LYS A 58 12.57 18.73 6.28
CA LYS A 58 13.60 18.55 7.34
C LYS A 58 12.99 18.41 8.75
N GLN A 59 11.75 17.94 8.82
CA GLN A 59 11.01 17.75 10.06
C GLN A 59 11.28 16.36 10.65
N PRO A 60 11.18 16.22 11.99
CA PRO A 60 11.33 14.92 12.61
C PRO A 60 10.23 13.96 12.15
N LEU A 61 10.60 12.70 11.92
CA LEU A 61 9.67 11.62 11.54
C LEU A 61 8.60 11.32 12.60
N ARG A 62 8.77 11.85 13.82
CA ARG A 62 7.84 11.69 14.93
C ARG A 62 6.51 12.40 14.68
N ASP A 63 6.51 13.44 13.85
CA ASP A 63 5.33 14.27 13.56
C ASP A 63 4.40 13.64 12.52
N ILE A 64 4.82 12.56 11.85
CA ILE A 64 4.00 11.80 10.89
C ILE A 64 3.02 10.84 11.60
N GLY A 65 2.98 10.87 12.94
CA GLY A 65 2.12 9.97 13.72
C GLY A 65 2.58 8.50 13.70
N LEU A 66 3.82 8.23 13.25
CA LEU A 66 4.45 6.91 13.31
C LEU A 66 4.79 6.56 14.77
N ARG A 67 3.76 6.38 15.59
CA ARG A 67 3.88 5.89 16.96
C ARG A 67 4.04 4.39 16.88
N TRP A 68 5.22 3.89 17.23
CA TRP A 68 5.52 2.46 17.37
C TRP A 68 4.85 1.88 18.63
N SER A 69 3.56 2.16 18.84
CA SER A 69 2.74 1.59 19.90
C SER A 69 1.97 0.42 19.33
N PHE A 70 2.21 -0.77 19.86
CA PHE A 70 1.46 -1.97 19.49
C PHE A 70 -0.02 -1.77 19.82
N ASN A 71 -0.86 -1.56 18.80
CA ASN A 71 -2.29 -1.31 18.98
C ASN A 71 -3.03 -2.66 19.08
N ARG A 72 -3.81 -2.86 20.16
CA ARG A 72 -4.65 -4.08 20.31
C ARG A 72 -5.68 -4.23 19.19
N TRP A 73 -6.10 -3.13 18.57
CA TRP A 73 -6.98 -3.12 17.41
C TRP A 73 -6.33 -3.68 16.14
N TRP A 74 -5.00 -3.83 16.12
CA TRP A 74 -4.28 -4.44 15.01
C TRP A 74 -4.83 -5.86 14.75
N TRP A 75 -4.92 -6.70 15.78
CA TRP A 75 -5.47 -8.06 15.65
C TRP A 75 -6.93 -8.09 15.20
N VAL A 76 -7.75 -7.18 15.71
CA VAL A 76 -9.16 -7.06 15.33
C VAL A 76 -9.30 -6.72 13.84
N ALA A 77 -8.48 -5.80 13.33
CA ALA A 77 -8.47 -5.43 11.92
C ALA A 77 -7.99 -6.58 11.01
N TRP A 78 -6.97 -7.34 11.44
CA TRP A 78 -6.51 -8.52 10.70
C TRP A 78 -7.55 -9.64 10.68
N LEU A 79 -8.23 -9.89 11.81
CA LEU A 79 -9.33 -10.85 11.88
C LEU A 79 -10.50 -10.43 10.99
N ALA A 80 -10.85 -9.14 10.93
CA ALA A 80 -11.90 -8.64 10.06
C ALA A 80 -11.65 -8.95 8.57
N LEU A 81 -10.40 -8.92 8.12
CA LEU A 81 -10.00 -9.31 6.76
C LEU A 81 -10.24 -10.81 6.50
N VAL A 82 -9.90 -11.65 7.48
CA VAL A 82 -10.17 -13.10 7.42
C VAL A 82 -11.67 -13.39 7.40
N PHE A 83 -12.45 -12.71 8.25
CA PHE A 83 -13.91 -12.85 8.28
C PHE A 83 -14.55 -12.43 6.95
N ARG A 84 -14.10 -11.33 6.35
CA ARG A 84 -14.62 -10.88 5.06
C ARG A 84 -14.40 -11.91 3.95
N GLN A 85 -13.23 -12.56 3.93
CA GLN A 85 -12.94 -13.62 2.96
C GLN A 85 -13.78 -14.88 3.22
N PHE A 86 -14.05 -15.18 4.50
CA PHE A 86 -14.90 -16.30 4.91
C PHE A 86 -16.37 -16.10 4.52
N ASP A 87 -16.92 -14.89 4.71
CA ASP A 87 -18.30 -14.56 4.31
C ASP A 87 -18.51 -14.67 2.79
N ILE A 88 -17.54 -14.19 1.99
CA ILE A 88 -17.57 -14.31 0.52
C ILE A 88 -17.57 -15.79 0.10
N PHE A 89 -16.76 -16.61 0.77
CA PHE A 89 -16.72 -18.05 0.51
C PHE A 89 -18.05 -18.75 0.83
N LEU A 90 -18.68 -18.41 1.96
CA LEU A 90 -19.98 -18.97 2.35
C LEU A 90 -21.12 -18.53 1.42
N LEU A 91 -21.17 -17.25 1.04
CA LEU A 91 -22.13 -16.74 0.07
C LEU A 91 -22.01 -17.45 -1.28
N ASN A 92 -20.79 -17.60 -1.80
CA ASN A 92 -20.56 -18.29 -3.06
C ASN A 92 -21.01 -19.77 -3.03
N ASN A 93 -20.81 -20.46 -1.90
CA ASN A 93 -21.20 -21.87 -1.76
C ASN A 93 -22.71 -22.06 -1.50
N SER A 94 -23.40 -21.04 -0.99
CA SER A 94 -24.86 -21.05 -0.81
C SER A 94 -25.67 -20.83 -2.10
N LEU A 95 -25.06 -20.21 -3.13
CA LEU A 95 -25.69 -19.94 -4.44
C LEU A 95 -25.54 -21.10 -5.43
N ILE A 96 -24.78 -22.15 -5.06
CA ILE A 96 -24.53 -23.35 -5.88
C ILE A 96 -25.44 -24.52 -5.44
N ARG A 97 -26.35 -24.31 -4.46
CA ARG A 97 -27.40 -25.27 -4.09
C ARG A 97 -28.77 -24.85 -4.58
#